data_AF-A0A7V2SM21-F1
#
_entry.id   AF-A0A7V2SM21-F1
#
_cell.length_a   1.000
_cell.length_b   1.000
_cell.length_c   1.000
_cell.angle_alpha   90.00
_cell.angle_beta   90.00
_cell.angle_gamma   90.00
#
_symmetry.space_group_name_H-M   'P 1'
#
loop_
_entity.id
_entity.type
_entity.pdbx_description
1 polymer ?
#
loop_
_entity_poly.entity_id
_entity_poly.type
_entity_poly.pdbx_seq_one_letter_code
_entity_poly.pdbx_strand_id
1 'polypeptide(L)'
;IGAEFLAMILIVVYVGAVAVLFLFVVMMLDIDIVKMREGMLDYLPTGMVVGVVMMMEMVMIFAAWKISPDMAKMGVSPIPTATGITNTEAIGLLLYTRYIYFFQAAGMILLVAMIGAIVLTLRHKPNVKRQSIPEQVGRTPATSIEIKDVKPGQGL
;
A
#
# COMPACT_ATOMS: atom_id res chain seq x y z
N ILE A 1 13.01 -21.43 16.17
CA ILE A 1 13.71 -20.12 16.12
C ILE A 1 14.82 -20.27 15.08
N GLY A 2 14.73 -19.53 13.98
CA GLY A 2 15.51 -19.72 12.75
C GLY A 2 14.88 -18.92 11.60
N ALA A 3 14.62 -17.64 11.84
CA ALA A 3 13.92 -16.73 10.91
C ALA A 3 14.48 -15.31 11.00
N GLU A 4 15.78 -15.19 11.26
CA GLU A 4 16.51 -13.93 11.43
C GLU A 4 16.35 -13.00 10.22
N PHE A 5 16.41 -13.55 9.01
CA PHE A 5 16.20 -12.78 7.78
C PHE A 5 14.78 -12.20 7.69
N LEU A 6 13.76 -13.01 8.00
CA LEU A 6 12.36 -12.58 7.96
C LEU A 6 12.08 -11.51 9.02
N ALA A 7 12.64 -11.66 10.22
CA ALA A 7 12.52 -10.68 11.29
C ALA A 7 13.12 -9.32 10.88
N MET A 8 14.31 -9.34 10.24
CA MET A 8 14.94 -8.11 9.75
C MET A 8 14.13 -7.43 8.65
N ILE A 9 13.62 -8.19 7.67
CA ILE A 9 12.76 -7.64 6.60
C ILE A 9 11.47 -7.06 7.17
N LEU A 10 10.86 -7.71 8.17
CA LEU A 10 9.65 -7.21 8.80
C LEU A 10 9.87 -5.81 9.39
N ILE A 11 10.99 -5.60 10.09
CA ILE A 11 11.34 -4.28 10.64
C ILE A 11 11.56 -3.28 9.51
N VAL A 12 12.39 -3.61 8.51
CA VAL A 12 12.73 -2.67 7.42
C VAL A 12 11.51 -2.26 6.61
N VAL A 13 10.66 -3.22 6.21
CA VAL A 13 9.54 -2.94 5.31
C VAL A 13 8.31 -2.46 6.09
N TYR A 14 7.89 -3.19 7.11
CA TYR A 14 6.64 -2.89 7.79
C TYR A 14 6.78 -1.68 8.72
N VAL A 15 7.82 -1.67 9.56
CA VAL A 15 8.07 -0.56 10.48
C VAL A 15 8.77 0.60 9.77
N GLY A 16 9.76 0.32 8.92
CA GLY A 16 10.56 1.35 8.26
C GLY A 16 9.84 2.08 7.13
N ALA A 17 9.23 1.34 6.19
CA ALA A 17 8.58 1.95 5.03
C ALA A 17 7.08 2.19 5.23
N VAL A 18 6.32 1.14 5.57
CA VAL A 18 4.85 1.20 5.60
C VAL A 18 4.35 2.08 6.74
N ALA A 19 4.79 1.85 7.97
CA ALA A 19 4.34 2.65 9.12
C ALA A 19 4.72 4.12 8.96
N VAL A 20 5.94 4.43 8.49
CA VAL A 20 6.38 5.81 8.25
C VAL A 20 5.54 6.49 7.16
N LEU A 21 5.25 5.81 6.04
CA LEU A 21 4.35 6.35 5.02
C LEU A 21 2.97 6.64 5.60
N PHE A 22 2.45 5.74 6.42
CA PHE A 22 1.16 5.92 7.08
C PHE A 22 1.17 7.11 8.06
N LEU A 23 2.26 7.30 8.80
CA LEU A 23 2.43 8.46 9.68
C LEU A 23 2.38 9.77 8.90
N PHE A 24 3.04 9.86 7.74
CA PHE A 24 2.92 11.04 6.87
C PHE A 24 1.49 11.31 6.42
N VAL A 25 0.78 10.25 6.00
CA VAL A 25 -0.62 10.35 5.54
C VAL A 25 -1.53 10.82 6.68
N VAL A 26 -1.39 10.24 7.87
CA VAL A 26 -2.18 10.61 9.06
C VAL A 26 -1.86 12.02 9.52
N MET A 27 -0.61 12.48 9.42
CA MET A 27 -0.25 13.86 9.78
C MET A 27 -0.77 14.89 8.78
N MET A 28 -0.84 14.54 7.49
CA MET A 28 -1.35 15.44 6.46
C MET A 28 -2.88 15.55 6.45
N LEU A 29 -3.59 14.49 6.88
CA LEU A 29 -5.04 14.42 6.93
C LEU A 29 -5.53 14.85 8.31
N ASP A 30 -6.38 15.87 8.36
CA ASP A 30 -7.07 16.25 9.59
C ASP A 30 -8.23 15.28 9.86
N ILE A 31 -7.92 14.17 10.55
CA ILE A 31 -8.89 13.11 10.85
C ILE A 31 -9.67 13.47 12.13
N ASP A 32 -10.97 13.70 12.00
CA ASP A 32 -11.89 13.93 13.12
C ASP A 32 -12.23 12.59 13.82
N ILE A 33 -11.41 12.22 14.80
CA ILE A 33 -11.58 10.98 15.58
C ILE A 33 -12.85 11.02 16.45
N VAL A 34 -13.40 12.20 16.74
CA VAL A 34 -14.57 12.35 17.63
C VAL A 34 -15.82 11.86 16.94
N LYS A 35 -16.05 12.25 15.67
CA LYS A 35 -17.18 11.74 14.88
C LYS A 35 -17.10 10.25 14.59
N MET A 36 -15.89 9.70 14.44
CA MET A 36 -15.70 8.26 14.21
C MET A 36 -16.07 7.39 15.43
N ARG A 37 -16.11 7.98 16.63
CA ARG A 37 -16.52 7.28 17.87
C ARG A 37 -18.02 7.36 18.14
N GLU A 38 -18.77 8.17 17.40
CA GLU A 38 -20.24 8.20 17.50
C GLU A 38 -20.81 6.87 16.98
N GLY A 39 -21.64 6.20 17.79
CA GLY A 39 -22.24 4.90 17.44
C GLY A 39 -21.39 3.66 17.75
N MET A 40 -20.18 3.80 18.30
CA MET A 40 -19.35 2.64 18.70
C MET A 40 -20.05 1.75 19.75
N LEU A 41 -20.86 2.35 20.64
CA LEU A 41 -21.61 1.63 21.66
C LEU A 41 -22.74 0.76 21.08
N ASP A 42 -23.28 1.11 19.91
CA ASP A 42 -24.36 0.36 19.26
C ASP A 42 -23.85 -0.99 18.69
N TYR A 43 -22.56 -1.07 18.34
CA TYR A 43 -21.89 -2.29 17.90
C TYR A 43 -21.32 -3.13 19.04
N LEU A 44 -21.45 -2.69 20.29
CA LEU A 44 -20.93 -3.41 21.45
C LEU A 44 -21.61 -4.79 21.64
N PRO A 45 -22.94 -4.96 21.49
CA PRO A 45 -23.58 -6.27 21.64
C PRO A 45 -23.14 -7.27 20.56
N THR A 46 -23.03 -6.83 19.30
CA THR A 46 -22.57 -7.69 18.20
C THR A 46 -21.09 -8.04 18.35
N GLY A 47 -20.26 -7.07 18.75
CA GLY A 47 -18.86 -7.28 19.09
C GLY A 47 -18.67 -8.27 20.24
N MET A 48 -19.52 -8.23 21.27
CA MET A 48 -19.50 -9.21 22.37
C MET A 48 -19.83 -10.62 21.89
N VAL A 49 -20.85 -10.80 21.04
CA VAL A 49 -21.18 -12.12 20.49
C VAL A 49 -20.01 -12.69 19.71
N VAL A 50 -19.40 -11.91 18.81
CA VAL A 50 -18.22 -12.33 18.04
C VAL A 50 -17.04 -12.65 18.95
N GLY A 51 -16.79 -11.81 19.96
CA GLY A 51 -15.73 -12.01 20.94
C GLY A 51 -15.89 -13.29 21.75
N VAL A 52 -17.11 -13.62 22.17
CA VAL A 52 -17.41 -14.87 22.89
C VAL A 52 -17.21 -16.08 21.98
N VAL A 53 -17.63 -16.01 20.72
CA VAL A 53 -17.40 -17.09 19.75
C VAL A 53 -15.90 -17.31 19.54
N MET A 54 -15.12 -16.27 19.27
CA MET A 54 -13.67 -16.38 19.12
C MET A 54 -12.98 -16.93 20.39
N MET A 55 -13.42 -16.49 21.57
CA MET A 55 -12.89 -16.99 22.83
C MET A 55 -13.21 -18.48 23.02
N MET A 56 -14.42 -18.91 22.68
CA MET A 56 -14.82 -20.31 22.71
C MET A 56 -13.98 -21.15 21.74
N GLU A 57 -13.75 -20.66 20.52
CA GLU A 57 -12.88 -21.32 19.54
C GLU A 57 -11.45 -21.48 20.06
N MET A 58 -10.84 -20.44 20.63
CA MET A 58 -9.52 -20.54 21.26
C MET A 58 -9.50 -21.60 22.36
N VAL A 59 -10.49 -21.60 23.26
CA VAL A 59 -10.57 -22.58 24.35
C VAL A 59 -10.72 -24.00 23.80
N MET A 60 -11.54 -24.20 22.77
CA MET A 60 -11.69 -25.51 22.12
C MET A 60 -10.39 -25.99 21.49
N ILE A 61 -9.63 -25.11 20.81
CA ILE A 61 -8.32 -25.44 20.24
C ILE A 61 -7.34 -25.86 21.34
N PHE A 62 -7.23 -25.07 22.42
CA PHE A 62 -6.33 -25.39 23.53
C PHE A 62 -6.73 -26.67 24.28
N ALA A 63 -8.03 -26.92 24.45
CA ALA A 63 -8.54 -28.14 25.05
C ALA A 63 -8.27 -29.36 24.16
N ALA A 64 -8.49 -29.25 22.85
CA ALA A 64 -8.19 -30.31 21.88
C ALA A 64 -6.70 -30.69 21.89
N TRP A 65 -5.80 -29.72 22.02
CA TRP A 65 -4.35 -29.96 22.12
C TRP A 65 -3.96 -30.76 23.37
N LYS A 66 -4.69 -30.62 24.48
CA LYS A 66 -4.47 -31.42 25.70
C LYS A 66 -5.06 -32.83 25.63
N ILE A 67 -6.18 -33.00 24.92
CA ILE A 67 -6.93 -34.27 24.88
C ILE A 67 -6.31 -35.27 23.89
N SER A 68 -5.75 -34.80 22.77
CA SER A 68 -5.10 -35.64 21.77
C SER A 68 -3.66 -35.19 21.49
N PRO A 69 -2.66 -35.64 22.29
CA PRO A 69 -1.26 -35.24 22.11
C PRO A 69 -0.63 -35.70 20.78
N ASP A 70 -1.25 -36.64 20.07
CA ASP A 70 -0.78 -37.05 18.73
C ASP A 70 -1.12 -36.04 17.62
N MET A 71 -2.17 -35.23 17.79
CA MET A 71 -2.46 -34.08 16.90
C MET A 71 -1.40 -32.98 17.04
N ALA A 72 -0.87 -32.78 18.26
CA ALA A 72 0.20 -31.82 18.53
C ALA A 72 1.54 -32.22 17.89
N LYS A 73 1.78 -33.52 17.70
CA LYS A 73 2.99 -34.04 17.04
C LYS A 73 2.93 -33.96 15.51
N MET A 74 1.73 -33.99 14.90
CA MET A 74 1.57 -33.84 13.44
C MET A 74 1.83 -32.41 12.95
N GLY A 75 1.58 -31.39 13.77
CA GLY A 75 1.74 -29.97 13.38
C GLY A 75 3.14 -29.39 13.62
N VAL A 76 4.01 -30.12 14.33
CA VAL A 76 5.36 -29.67 14.69
C VAL A 76 6.35 -30.72 14.23
N SER A 77 6.45 -30.91 12.90
CA SER A 77 7.72 -31.39 12.36
C SER A 77 8.62 -30.18 12.25
N PRO A 78 9.66 -30.02 13.10
CA PRO A 78 10.68 -29.02 12.85
C PRO A 78 11.21 -29.32 11.46
N ILE A 79 11.15 -28.33 10.56
CA ILE A 79 11.86 -28.43 9.29
C ILE A 79 13.31 -28.73 9.68
N PRO A 80 13.88 -29.89 9.31
CA PRO A 80 15.27 -30.17 9.62
C PRO A 80 16.05 -29.06 8.94
N THR A 81 16.65 -28.17 9.71
CA THR A 81 17.61 -27.21 9.17
C THR A 81 18.70 -28.06 8.54
N ALA A 82 18.70 -28.13 7.21
CA ALA A 82 19.77 -28.78 6.48
C ALA A 82 21.08 -28.17 6.98
N THR A 83 21.95 -29.05 7.45
CA THR A 83 23.25 -28.78 8.06
C THR A 83 23.98 -27.62 7.35
N GLY A 84 24.15 -26.49 8.05
CA GLY A 84 25.09 -25.42 7.69
C GLY A 84 24.59 -24.31 6.75
N ILE A 85 23.37 -24.37 6.22
CA ILE A 85 22.85 -23.34 5.30
C ILE A 85 22.15 -22.22 6.10
N THR A 86 22.42 -20.95 5.78
CA THR A 86 21.75 -19.81 6.40
C THR A 86 20.29 -19.70 5.93
N ASN A 87 19.37 -19.18 6.75
CA ASN A 87 17.97 -19.03 6.33
C ASN A 87 17.82 -18.12 5.10
N THR A 88 18.65 -17.08 5.00
CA THR A 88 18.71 -16.19 3.84
C THR A 88 19.04 -16.95 2.56
N GLU A 89 20.05 -17.82 2.61
CA GLU A 89 20.47 -18.63 1.48
C GLU A 89 19.40 -19.67 1.10
N ALA A 90 18.81 -20.35 2.08
CA ALA A 90 17.75 -21.32 1.84
C ALA A 90 16.51 -20.69 1.16
N ILE A 91 16.09 -19.50 1.61
CA ILE A 91 14.99 -18.75 1.00
C ILE A 91 15.38 -18.29 -0.41
N GLY A 92 16.61 -17.80 -0.59
CA GLY A 92 17.12 -17.38 -1.90
C GLY A 92 17.09 -18.53 -2.92
N LEU A 93 17.60 -19.70 -2.54
CA LEU A 93 17.55 -20.89 -3.39
C LEU A 93 16.12 -21.22 -3.81
N LEU A 94 15.18 -21.21 -2.86
CA LEU A 94 13.77 -21.52 -3.14
C LEU A 94 13.12 -20.49 -4.09
N LEU A 95 13.34 -19.20 -3.84
CA LEU A 95 12.78 -18.09 -4.62
C LEU A 95 13.29 -18.08 -6.04
N TYR A 96 14.60 -18.25 -6.24
CA TYR A 96 15.22 -18.15 -7.56
C TYR A 96 15.16 -19.45 -8.37
N THR A 97 14.94 -20.61 -7.76
CA THR A 97 14.85 -21.88 -8.50
C THR A 97 13.42 -22.35 -8.71
N ARG A 98 12.61 -22.45 -7.64
CA ARG A 98 11.28 -23.06 -7.70
C ARG A 98 10.16 -22.04 -7.82
N TYR A 99 10.30 -20.87 -7.19
CA TYR A 99 9.24 -19.84 -7.13
C TYR A 99 9.54 -18.60 -7.99
N ILE A 100 10.37 -18.76 -9.03
CA ILE A 100 10.81 -17.65 -9.89
C ILE A 100 9.65 -16.88 -10.52
N TYR A 101 8.57 -17.56 -10.91
CA TYR A 101 7.38 -16.92 -11.47
C TYR A 101 6.69 -16.00 -10.47
N PHE A 102 6.56 -16.41 -9.21
CA PHE A 102 5.98 -15.56 -8.17
C PHE A 102 6.89 -14.38 -7.84
N PHE A 103 8.21 -14.58 -7.86
CA PHE A 103 9.18 -13.51 -7.69
C PHE A 103 9.06 -12.45 -8.81
N GLN A 104 8.95 -12.88 -10.07
CA GLN A 104 8.71 -11.96 -11.20
C GLN A 104 7.35 -11.25 -11.10
N ALA A 105 6.30 -11.97 -10.72
CA ALA A 105 4.97 -11.37 -10.52
C ALA A 105 4.99 -10.30 -9.41
N ALA A 106 5.70 -10.53 -8.31
CA ALA A 106 5.90 -9.52 -7.27
C ALA A 106 6.65 -8.28 -7.80
N GLY A 107 7.67 -8.47 -8.65
CA GLY A 107 8.34 -7.37 -9.33
C GLY A 107 7.40 -6.54 -10.22
N MET A 108 6.52 -7.20 -10.97
CA MET A 108 5.48 -6.52 -11.76
C MET A 108 4.50 -5.75 -10.89
N ILE A 109 4.09 -6.30 -9.75
CA ILE A 109 3.22 -5.62 -8.79
C ILE A 109 3.89 -4.34 -8.26
N LEU A 110 5.18 -4.40 -7.88
CA LEU A 110 5.92 -3.24 -7.41
C LEU A 110 6.08 -2.16 -8.50
N LEU A 111 6.32 -2.57 -9.75
CA LEU A 111 6.38 -1.65 -10.88
C LEU A 111 5.04 -0.93 -11.08
N VAL A 112 3.94 -1.68 -11.10
CA VAL A 112 2.59 -1.11 -11.25
C VAL A 112 2.25 -0.19 -10.09
N ALA A 113 2.60 -0.56 -8.85
CA ALA A 113 2.39 0.27 -7.68
C ALA A 113 3.14 1.61 -7.78
N MET A 114 4.39 1.61 -8.26
CA MET A 114 5.17 2.84 -8.47
C MET A 114 4.55 3.74 -9.53
N ILE A 115 4.16 3.17 -10.68
CA ILE A 115 3.47 3.92 -11.74
C ILE A 115 2.17 4.51 -11.22
N GLY A 116 1.36 3.71 -10.50
CA GLY A 116 0.10 4.13 -9.91
C GLY A 116 0.28 5.30 -8.94
N ALA A 117 1.25 5.22 -8.03
CA ALA A 117 1.56 6.30 -7.09
C ALA A 117 1.98 7.60 -7.79
N ILE A 118 2.81 7.53 -8.84
CA ILE A 118 3.24 8.71 -9.61
C ILE A 118 2.05 9.33 -10.35
N VAL A 119 1.26 8.54 -11.06
CA VAL A 119 0.13 9.04 -11.86
C VAL A 119 -0.93 9.70 -10.96
N LEU A 120 -1.21 9.13 -9.79
CA LEU A 120 -2.17 9.69 -8.84
C LEU A 120 -1.70 10.99 -8.19
N THR A 121 -0.38 11.16 -7.99
CA THR A 121 0.18 12.36 -7.36
C THR A 121 0.59 13.44 -8.37
N LEU A 122 0.65 13.11 -9.66
CA LEU A 122 1.03 14.03 -10.72
C LEU A 122 -0.05 15.10 -10.96
N ARG A 123 0.10 16.23 -10.30
CA ARG A 123 -0.81 17.37 -10.45
C ARG A 123 -0.51 18.13 -11.75
N HIS A 124 -1.43 18.03 -12.71
CA HIS A 124 -1.41 18.86 -13.91
C HIS A 124 -1.84 20.30 -13.59
N LYS A 125 -1.07 21.29 -14.04
CA LYS A 125 -1.43 22.72 -13.91
C LYS A 125 -2.16 23.16 -15.19
N PRO A 126 -3.48 23.43 -15.14
CA PRO A 126 -4.29 23.66 -16.34
C PRO A 126 -3.97 24.97 -17.07
N ASN A 127 -3.48 25.99 -16.35
CA ASN A 127 -3.25 27.33 -16.90
C ASN A 127 -1.78 27.61 -17.26
N VAL A 128 -1.00 26.58 -17.56
CA VAL A 128 0.37 26.77 -18.04
C VAL A 128 0.31 27.09 -19.53
N LYS A 129 0.57 28.36 -19.88
CA LYS A 129 0.74 28.74 -21.28
C LYS A 129 1.95 27.99 -21.84
N ARG A 130 1.71 27.05 -22.75
CA ARG A 130 2.76 26.34 -23.49
C ARG A 130 2.90 26.94 -24.88
N GLN A 131 4.13 27.03 -25.36
CA GLN A 131 4.40 27.45 -26.72
C GLN A 131 4.02 26.31 -27.67
N SER A 132 3.14 26.59 -28.64
CA SER A 132 2.93 25.73 -29.79
C SER A 132 3.62 26.37 -30.99
N ILE A 133 4.81 25.87 -31.35
CA ILE A 133 5.62 26.42 -32.46
C ILE A 133 4.83 26.42 -33.77
N PRO A 134 4.11 25.33 -34.16
CA PRO A 134 3.33 25.32 -35.39
C PRO A 134 2.21 26.36 -35.40
N GLU A 135 1.48 26.51 -34.29
CA GLU A 135 0.42 27.52 -34.19
C GLU A 135 0.98 28.95 -34.21
N GLN A 136 2.18 29.18 -33.67
CA GLN A 136 2.80 30.51 -33.64
C GLN A 136 3.38 30.92 -34.98
N VAL A 137 4.04 30.00 -35.70
CA VAL A 137 4.61 30.27 -37.03
C VAL A 137 3.50 30.38 -38.09
N GLY A 138 2.40 29.64 -37.93
CA GLY A 138 1.26 29.67 -38.85
C GLY A 138 0.30 30.87 -38.66
N ARG A 139 0.59 31.83 -37.77
CA ARG A 139 -0.29 32.98 -37.56
C ARG A 139 -0.36 33.86 -38.80
N THR A 140 -1.58 34.19 -39.19
CA THR A 140 -1.87 35.15 -40.26
C THR A 140 -2.27 36.50 -39.65
N PRO A 141 -2.19 37.62 -40.39
CA PRO A 141 -2.64 38.94 -39.92
C PRO A 141 -4.07 38.93 -39.33
N ALA A 142 -4.99 38.17 -39.92
CA ALA A 142 -6.37 38.03 -39.44
C ALA A 142 -6.47 37.39 -38.03
N THR A 143 -5.48 36.62 -37.62
CA THR A 143 -5.41 35.96 -36.30
C THR A 143 -4.47 36.66 -35.31
N SER A 144 -3.72 37.68 -35.77
CA SER A 144 -2.76 38.41 -34.95
C SER A 144 -3.23 39.79 -34.51
N ILE A 145 -4.10 40.43 -35.29
CA ILE A 145 -4.59 41.79 -35.02
C ILE A 145 -6.12 41.85 -35.09
N GLU A 146 -6.73 42.51 -34.11
CA GLU A 146 -8.16 42.87 -34.12
C GLU A 146 -8.24 44.40 -34.20
N ILE A 147 -8.73 44.93 -35.33
CA ILE A 147 -8.92 46.38 -35.49
C ILE A 147 -10.28 46.72 -34.89
N LYS A 148 -10.28 47.30 -33.69
CA LYS A 148 -11.47 47.87 -33.07
C LYS A 148 -11.55 49.36 -33.34
N ASP A 149 -12.67 49.79 -33.90
CA ASP A 149 -12.97 51.20 -34.11
C ASP A 149 -13.58 51.77 -32.82
N VAL A 150 -12.83 52.63 -32.13
CA VAL A 150 -13.20 53.14 -30.79
C VAL A 150 -13.80 54.53 -30.95
N LYS A 151 -15.00 54.75 -30.39
CA LYS A 151 -15.65 56.06 -30.42
C LYS A 151 -14.88 57.07 -29.56
N PRO A 152 -14.68 58.32 -30.03
CA PRO A 152 -13.96 59.35 -29.28
C PRO A 152 -14.58 59.55 -27.88
N GLY A 153 -13.75 59.45 -26.84
CA GLY A 153 -14.16 59.65 -25.45
C GLY A 153 -14.53 58.39 -24.66
N GLN A 154 -14.54 57.21 -25.28
CA GLN A 154 -14.57 55.94 -24.54
C GLN A 154 -13.17 55.31 -24.57
N GLY A 155 -12.44 55.47 -23.46
CA GLY A 155 -11.21 54.72 -23.23
C GLY A 155 -11.50 53.23 -23.08
N LEU A 156 -10.56 52.40 -23.52
CA LEU A 156 -10.55 50.96 -23.23
C LEU A 156 -10.44 50.70 -21.73
#